data_AF-A0A0N5AZ87-F1
#
_entry.id   AF-A0A0N5AZ87-F1
#
_cell.length_a   1.000
_cell.length_b   1.000
_cell.length_c   1.000
_cell.angle_alpha   90.00
_cell.angle_beta   90.00
_cell.angle_gamma   90.00
#
_symmetry.space_group_name_H-M   'P 1'
#
loop_
_entity.id
_entity.type
_entity.pdbx_description
1 polymer ?
#
loop_
_entity_poly.entity_id
_entity_poly.type
_entity_poly.pdbx_seq_one_letter_code
_entity_poly.pdbx_strand_id
1 'polypeptide(L)'
;MLDEEMTNSEKITRSNLDNAKIDEKRVNWLLTFHKLQLQMRQVLAEASGAIYDDIDRILTLRHRGCSGVKLQKSTMKNLNDMKSNVDKTADFLRKQRLNDTKC
;
A
#
# COMPACT_ATOMS: atom_id res chain seq x y z
N MET A 1 29.57 12.70 2.46
CA MET A 1 29.26 11.28 2.69
C MET A 1 28.43 10.83 1.50
N LEU A 2 28.93 9.88 0.69
CA LEU A 2 28.27 9.48 -0.57
C LEU A 2 26.81 9.04 -0.38
N ASP A 3 26.50 8.48 0.79
CA ASP A 3 25.14 8.05 1.14
C ASP A 3 24.15 9.20 1.32
N GLU A 4 24.60 10.35 1.84
CA GLU A 4 23.74 11.55 1.98
C GLU A 4 23.42 12.15 0.61
N GLU A 5 24.42 12.23 -0.29
CA GLU A 5 24.23 12.72 -1.65
C GLU A 5 23.33 11.78 -2.47
N MET A 6 23.50 10.47 -2.32
CA MET A 6 22.68 9.45 -2.96
C MET A 6 21.22 9.51 -2.47
N THR A 7 21.01 9.63 -1.16
CA THR A 7 19.66 9.80 -0.58
C THR A 7 18.99 11.08 -1.07
N ASN A 8 19.75 12.16 -1.22
CA ASN A 8 19.23 13.43 -1.71
C ASN A 8 18.89 13.35 -3.21
N SER A 9 19.72 12.67 -4.00
CA SER A 9 19.47 12.43 -5.42
C SER A 9 18.22 11.59 -5.64
N GLU A 10 18.02 10.52 -4.86
CA GLU A 10 16.77 9.73 -4.89
C GLU A 10 15.53 10.57 -4.60
N LYS A 11 15.59 11.47 -3.60
CA LYS A 11 14.48 12.38 -3.28
C LYS A 11 14.15 13.32 -4.45
N ILE A 12 15.17 13.88 -5.10
CA ILE A 12 15.00 14.78 -6.24
C ILE A 12 14.42 14.01 -7.44
N THR A 13 14.96 12.83 -7.76
CA THR A 13 14.44 11.97 -8.82
C THR A 13 12.98 11.63 -8.56
N ARG A 14 12.62 11.27 -7.33
CA ARG A 14 11.25 10.95 -6.95
C ARG A 14 10.30 12.14 -7.09
N SER A 15 10.73 13.31 -6.62
CA SER A 15 9.96 14.55 -6.77
C SER A 15 9.73 14.89 -8.24
N ASN A 16 10.76 14.79 -9.09
CA ASN A 16 10.62 15.06 -10.52
C ASN A 16 9.71 14.03 -11.21
N LEU A 17 9.81 12.76 -10.82
CA LEU A 17 8.95 11.68 -11.33
C LEU A 17 7.48 11.89 -10.96
N ASP A 18 7.21 12.34 -9.74
CA ASP A 18 5.86 12.60 -9.25
C ASP A 18 5.23 13.87 -9.87
N ASN A 19 6.06 14.84 -10.29
CA ASN A 19 5.62 16.11 -10.88
C ASN A 19 5.69 16.16 -12.41
N ALA A 20 6.32 15.18 -13.07
CA ALA A 20 6.45 15.16 -14.52
C ALA A 20 5.08 14.90 -15.19
N LYS A 21 4.65 15.81 -16.07
CA LYS A 21 3.54 15.59 -17.01
C LYS A 21 4.00 14.64 -18.10
N ILE A 22 3.94 13.34 -17.81
CA ILE A 22 4.32 12.30 -18.75
C ILE A 22 3.08 11.92 -19.57
N ASP A 23 3.01 12.46 -20.78
CA ASP A 23 1.93 12.17 -21.75
C ASP A 23 2.17 10.83 -22.50
N GLU A 24 3.35 10.22 -22.30
CA GLU A 24 3.67 8.93 -22.88
C GLU A 24 2.98 7.79 -22.11
N LYS A 25 1.95 7.21 -22.71
CA LYS A 25 1.14 6.12 -22.13
C LYS A 25 1.95 4.98 -21.50
N ARG A 26 3.06 4.57 -22.12
CA ARG A 26 3.94 3.48 -21.63
C ARG A 26 4.63 3.85 -20.32
N VAL A 27 5.14 5.07 -20.22
CA VAL A 27 5.82 5.54 -19.00
C VAL A 27 4.79 5.80 -17.90
N ASN A 28 3.61 6.33 -18.22
CA ASN A 28 2.50 6.47 -17.26
C ASN A 28 2.05 5.11 -16.69
N TRP A 29 1.99 4.07 -17.52
CA TRP A 29 1.70 2.70 -17.07
C TRP A 29 2.78 2.16 -16.12
N LEU A 30 4.06 2.34 -16.44
CA LEU A 30 5.17 1.93 -15.57
C LEU A 30 5.13 2.62 -14.21
N LEU A 31 4.87 3.93 -14.18
CA LEU A 31 4.74 4.71 -12.94
C LEU A 31 3.56 4.24 -12.09
N THR A 32 2.45 3.97 -12.76
CA THR A 32 1.25 3.43 -12.11
C THR A 32 1.54 2.06 -11.51
N PHE A 33 2.16 1.15 -12.27
CA PHE A 33 2.53 -0.17 -11.79
C PHE A 33 3.48 -0.09 -10.58
N HIS A 34 4.48 0.79 -10.63
CA HIS A 34 5.41 0.99 -9.52
C HIS A 34 4.69 1.51 -8.26
N LYS A 35 3.76 2.48 -8.41
CA LYS A 35 2.93 2.96 -7.29
C LYS A 35 2.11 1.84 -6.67
N LEU A 36 1.49 0.98 -7.48
CA LEU A 36 0.73 -0.18 -7.00
C LEU A 36 1.62 -1.19 -6.27
N GLN A 37 2.82 -1.46 -6.80
CA GLN A 37 3.76 -2.39 -6.17
C GLN A 37 4.18 -1.91 -4.78
N LEU A 38 4.41 -0.61 -4.60
CA LEU A 38 4.75 -0.04 -3.28
C LEU A 38 3.59 -0.13 -2.30
N GLN A 39 2.36 0.17 -2.74
CA GLN A 39 1.17 0.02 -1.91
C GLN A 39 0.97 -1.43 -1.46
N MET A 40 1.19 -2.41 -2.36
CA MET A 40 1.10 -3.83 -1.99
C MET A 40 2.19 -4.26 -1.01
N ARG A 41 3.42 -3.73 -1.12
CA ARG A 41 4.47 -3.99 -0.13
C ARG A 41 4.12 -3.45 1.25
N GLN A 42 3.54 -2.25 1.31
CA GLN A 42 3.10 -1.65 2.57
C GLN A 42 1.97 -2.48 3.20
N VAL A 43 0.96 -2.86 2.40
CA VAL A 43 -0.12 -3.78 2.80
C VAL A 43 0.45 -5.08 3.39
N LEU A 44 1.44 -5.68 2.72
CA LEU A 44 2.07 -6.91 3.19
C LEU A 44 2.77 -6.70 4.53
N ALA A 45 3.56 -5.63 4.66
CA ALA A 45 4.30 -5.32 5.89
C ALA A 45 3.37 -5.06 7.09
N GLU A 46 2.29 -4.30 6.88
CA GLU A 46 1.28 -4.03 7.92
C GLU A 46 0.51 -5.29 8.33
N ALA A 47 0.16 -6.15 7.35
CA ALA A 47 -0.51 -7.42 7.58
C ALA A 47 0.37 -8.42 8.33
N SER A 48 1.64 -8.56 7.96
CA SER A 48 2.57 -9.53 8.53
C SER A 48 3.14 -9.13 9.89
N GLY A 49 2.98 -7.87 10.30
CA GLY A 49 3.45 -7.36 11.58
C GLY A 49 2.30 -7.06 12.52
N ALA A 50 2.03 -5.76 12.70
CA ALA A 50 1.11 -5.25 13.73
C ALA A 50 -0.29 -5.89 13.71
N ILE A 51 -0.82 -6.21 12.53
CA ILE A 51 -2.14 -6.84 12.42
C ILE A 51 -2.08 -8.31 12.87
N TYR A 52 -1.07 -9.05 12.41
CA TYR A 52 -0.86 -10.44 12.80
C TYR A 52 -0.66 -10.57 14.32
N ASP A 53 0.22 -9.75 14.89
CA ASP A 53 0.54 -9.80 16.32
C ASP A 53 -0.69 -9.52 17.20
N ASP A 54 -1.53 -8.56 16.80
CA ASP A 54 -2.72 -8.23 17.57
C ASP A 54 -3.82 -9.31 17.45
N ILE A 55 -3.93 -9.96 16.28
CA ILE A 55 -4.81 -11.11 16.11
C ILE A 55 -4.32 -12.30 16.95
N ASP A 56 -3.02 -12.63 16.88
CA ASP A 56 -2.43 -13.72 17.65
C ASP A 56 -2.57 -13.50 19.16
N ARG A 57 -2.35 -12.27 19.63
CA ARG A 57 -2.62 -11.85 21.01
C ARG A 57 -4.07 -12.14 21.43
N ILE A 58 -5.05 -11.80 20.60
CA ILE A 58 -6.46 -12.03 20.90
C ILE A 58 -6.78 -13.51 20.93
N LEU A 59 -6.28 -14.28 19.96
CA LEU A 59 -6.49 -15.73 19.91
C LEU A 59 -5.90 -16.40 21.15
N THR A 60 -4.68 -16.03 21.54
CA THR A 60 -4.01 -16.49 22.75
C THR A 60 -4.81 -16.16 24.00
N LEU A 61 -5.32 -14.93 24.14
CA LEU A 61 -6.10 -14.52 25.30
C LEU A 61 -7.45 -15.24 25.36
N ARG A 62 -8.14 -15.41 24.21
CA ARG A 62 -9.40 -16.18 24.16
C ARG A 62 -9.17 -17.65 24.52
N HIS A 63 -8.09 -18.25 24.03
CA HIS A 63 -7.73 -19.62 24.38
C HIS A 63 -7.53 -19.80 25.89
N ARG A 64 -7.03 -18.77 26.58
CA ARG A 64 -6.90 -18.73 28.05
C ARG A 64 -8.21 -18.42 28.79
N GLY A 65 -9.33 -18.29 28.08
CA GLY A 65 -10.64 -18.00 28.66
C GLY A 65 -10.94 -16.51 28.85
N CYS A 66 -10.06 -15.60 28.41
CA CYS A 66 -10.35 -14.16 28.46
C CYS A 66 -11.40 -13.79 27.42
N SER A 67 -12.60 -13.45 27.89
CA SER A 67 -13.71 -12.98 27.04
C SER A 67 -13.70 -11.45 26.89
N GLY A 68 -14.22 -10.94 25.77
CA GLY A 68 -14.37 -9.50 25.54
C GLY A 68 -13.11 -8.77 25.03
N VAL A 69 -12.03 -9.50 24.72
CA VAL A 69 -10.81 -8.90 24.14
C VAL A 69 -11.05 -8.49 22.69
N LYS A 70 -10.75 -7.24 22.36
CA LYS A 70 -10.94 -6.63 21.03
C LYS A 70 -9.60 -6.33 20.36
N LEU A 71 -9.66 -6.17 19.03
CA LEU A 71 -8.57 -5.60 18.23
C LEU A 71 -8.28 -4.18 18.71
N GLN A 72 -7.00 -3.82 18.68
CA GLN A 72 -6.57 -2.46 18.90
C GLN A 72 -7.18 -1.55 17.83
N LYS A 73 -7.43 -0.29 18.22
CA LYS A 73 -7.95 0.72 17.28
C LYS A 73 -7.02 0.95 16.11
N SER A 74 -5.70 0.88 16.34
CA SER A 74 -4.65 0.94 15.30
C SER A 74 -4.80 -0.19 14.29
N THR A 75 -4.95 -1.42 14.75
CA THR A 75 -5.19 -2.60 13.89
C THR A 75 -6.42 -2.43 13.03
N MET A 76 -7.53 -1.97 13.63
CA MET A 76 -8.77 -1.73 12.90
C MET A 76 -8.64 -0.59 11.88
N LYS A 77 -7.91 0.47 12.22
CA LYS A 77 -7.61 1.56 11.28
C LYS A 77 -6.79 1.04 10.10
N ASN A 78 -5.70 0.32 10.35
CA ASN A 78 -4.84 -0.22 9.29
C ASN A 78 -5.63 -1.14 8.36
N LEU A 79 -6.46 -2.03 8.90
CA LEU A 79 -7.35 -2.88 8.09
C LEU A 79 -8.32 -2.09 7.21
N ASN A 80 -8.89 -0.99 7.72
CA ASN A 80 -9.78 -0.12 6.95
C ASN A 80 -9.02 0.64 5.86
N ASP A 81 -7.83 1.17 6.17
CA ASP A 81 -6.98 1.88 5.23
C ASP A 81 -6.51 0.94 4.10
N MET A 82 -6.09 -0.29 4.45
CA MET A 82 -5.76 -1.35 3.50
C MET A 82 -6.93 -1.67 2.57
N LYS A 83 -8.14 -1.88 3.11
CA LYS A 83 -9.34 -2.13 2.30
C LYS A 83 -9.61 -0.99 1.32
N SER A 84 -9.61 0.25 1.81
CA SER A 84 -9.84 1.43 0.99
C SER A 84 -8.82 1.55 -0.16
N ASN A 85 -7.55 1.26 0.11
CA ASN A 85 -6.49 1.30 -0.89
C ASN A 85 -6.62 0.19 -1.94
N VAL A 86 -6.99 -1.02 -1.53
CA VAL A 86 -7.25 -2.14 -2.44
C VAL A 86 -8.47 -1.86 -3.33
N ASP A 87 -9.56 -1.35 -2.76
CA ASP A 87 -10.78 -1.00 -3.51
C ASP A 87 -10.50 0.07 -4.58
N LYS A 88 -9.80 1.15 -4.21
CA LYS A 88 -9.36 2.19 -5.15
C LYS A 88 -8.49 1.65 -6.27
N THR A 89 -7.58 0.73 -5.93
CA THR A 89 -6.70 0.06 -6.89
C THR A 89 -7.50 -0.79 -7.88
N ALA A 90 -8.45 -1.57 -7.38
CA ALA A 90 -9.31 -2.42 -8.21
C ALA A 90 -10.14 -1.59 -9.18
N ASP A 91 -10.71 -0.47 -8.73
CA ASP A 91 -11.48 0.44 -9.58
C ASP A 91 -10.62 1.12 -10.64
N PHE A 92 -9.40 1.52 -10.28
CA PHE A 92 -8.45 2.07 -11.23
C PHE A 92 -8.09 1.06 -12.33
N LEU A 93 -7.77 -0.18 -11.96
CA LEU A 93 -7.44 -1.25 -12.91
C LEU A 93 -8.62 -1.59 -13.83
N ARG A 94 -9.86 -1.59 -13.30
CA ARG A 94 -11.08 -1.76 -14.10
C ARG A 94 -11.23 -0.66 -15.13
N LYS A 95 -11.00 0.60 -14.76
CA LYS A 95 -11.08 1.75 -15.67
C LYS A 95 -10.02 1.69 -16.78
N GLN A 96 -8.79 1.28 -16.46
CA GLN A 96 -7.76 1.09 -17.49
C GLN A 96 -8.14 0.00 -18.48
N ARG A 97 -8.60 -1.16 -18.01
CA ARG A 97 -9.03 -2.26 -18.90
C ARG A 97 -10.16 -1.82 -19.85
N LEU A 98 -11.13 -1.03 -19.38
CA LEU A 98 -12.21 -0.50 -20.21
C LEU A 98 -11.73 0.49 -21.28
N ASN A 99 -10.67 1.25 -20.99
CA ASN A 99 -10.08 2.18 -21.94
C ASN A 99 -9.25 1.46 -23.02
N ASP A 100 -8.61 0.33 -22.68
CA ASP A 100 -7.85 -0.47 -23.66
C ASP A 100 -8.77 -1.20 -24.66
N THR A 101 -10.01 -1.53 -24.27
CA THR A 101 -11.02 -2.14 -25.18
C THR A 101 -11.72 -1.17 -26.12
N LYS A 102 -11.45 0.15 -26.02
CA LYS A 102 -12.07 1.19 -26.86
C LYS A 102 -11.21 1.64 -28.05
N CYS A 103 -10.13 0.92 -28.36
CA CYS A 103 -9.34 1.10 -29.58
C CYS A 103 -9.79 0.11 -30.66
#